data_AF-A0A2V7Y870-F1
#
_entry.id   AF-A0A2V7Y870-F1
#
_cell.length_a   1.000
_cell.length_b   1.000
_cell.length_c   1.000
_cell.angle_alpha   90.00
_cell.angle_beta   90.00
_cell.angle_gamma   90.00
#
_symmetry.space_group_name_H-M   'P 1'
#
loop_
_entity.id
_entity.type
_entity.pdbx_description
1 polymer ?
#
loop_
_entity_poly.entity_id
_entity_poly.type
_entity_poly.pdbx_seq_one_letter_code
_entity_poly.pdbx_strand_id
1 'polypeptide(L)'
;MLKRLTAGQPTSSLRVLADLVTPVKDYRRGQMRTYTTSSALDRLVDTARADSTAIRTFGTEVHRYLARPAAGRDDAALRAILVTWRDNHHLLEPILTASPLGAEARPLSRDLALLGALGLEALDAIQAGRQAPASWADQARQTVEIARKPRAEVELAIVAPVAKLVLAAAQLDQLKSVPPEQWNRRLDEQLKPPAGPRGEH
;
A
#
# COMPACT_ATOMS: atom_id res chain seq x y z
N MET A 1 -16.13 -3.24 -15.70
CA MET A 1 -16.22 -3.53 -14.25
C MET A 1 -16.35 -2.29 -13.37
N LEU A 2 -15.41 -1.33 -13.38
CA LEU A 2 -15.47 -0.16 -12.47
C LEU A 2 -16.82 0.59 -12.44
N LYS A 3 -17.46 0.83 -13.59
CA LYS A 3 -18.79 1.48 -13.66
C LYS A 3 -19.90 0.72 -12.92
N ARG A 4 -19.80 -0.61 -12.79
CA ARG A 4 -20.77 -1.45 -12.06
C ARG A 4 -20.59 -1.27 -10.55
N LEU A 5 -19.34 -1.25 -10.09
CA LEU A 5 -19.00 -0.98 -8.69
C LEU A 5 -19.42 0.41 -8.23
N THR A 6 -19.39 1.40 -9.12
CA THR A 6 -19.78 2.79 -8.83
C THR A 6 -21.25 3.11 -9.12
N ALA A 7 -22.09 2.12 -9.48
CA ALA A 7 -23.48 2.35 -9.88
C ALA A 7 -23.63 3.47 -10.95
N GLY A 8 -22.69 3.55 -11.89
CA GLY A 8 -22.67 4.56 -12.96
C GLY A 8 -22.00 5.90 -12.61
N GLN A 9 -21.59 6.12 -11.36
CA GLN A 9 -20.85 7.33 -10.94
C GLN A 9 -19.42 7.39 -11.53
N PRO A 10 -18.75 8.56 -11.51
CA PRO A 10 -17.37 8.70 -11.96
C PRO A 10 -16.42 7.66 -11.34
N THR A 11 -15.50 7.13 -12.14
CA THR A 11 -14.68 5.97 -11.77
C THR A 11 -13.23 6.31 -11.42
N SER A 12 -12.85 7.60 -11.43
CA SER A 12 -11.47 8.04 -11.21
C SER A 12 -10.94 7.64 -9.84
N SER A 13 -11.69 7.92 -8.76
CA SER A 13 -11.29 7.57 -7.39
C SER A 13 -11.29 6.06 -7.14
N LEU A 14 -12.22 5.33 -7.75
CA LEU A 14 -12.21 3.86 -7.68
C LEU A 14 -11.03 3.27 -8.46
N ARG A 15 -10.63 3.88 -9.58
CA ARG A 15 -9.46 3.44 -10.35
C ARG A 15 -8.18 3.56 -9.53
N VAL A 16 -8.02 4.63 -8.75
CA VAL A 16 -6.87 4.78 -7.83
C VAL A 16 -6.77 3.58 -6.89
N LEU A 17 -7.88 3.13 -6.29
CA LEU A 17 -7.86 1.94 -5.44
C LEU A 17 -7.62 0.65 -6.25
N ALA A 18 -8.33 0.49 -7.37
CA ALA A 18 -8.26 -0.71 -8.20
C ALA A 18 -6.85 -0.99 -8.76
N ASP A 19 -6.11 0.07 -9.10
CA ASP A 19 -4.74 -0.02 -9.60
C ASP A 19 -3.72 -0.41 -8.51
N LEU A 20 -4.12 -0.46 -7.23
CA LEU A 20 -3.23 -0.73 -6.09
C LEU A 20 -3.58 -2.04 -5.35
N VAL A 21 -4.61 -2.73 -5.80
CA VAL A 21 -5.01 -4.03 -5.24
C VAL A 21 -4.62 -5.17 -6.16
N THR A 22 -4.15 -6.27 -5.56
CA THR A 22 -3.90 -7.54 -6.24
C THR A 22 -4.76 -8.64 -5.63
N PRO A 23 -5.21 -9.63 -6.40
CA PRO A 23 -5.82 -10.82 -5.81
C PRO A 23 -4.88 -11.48 -4.80
N VAL A 24 -5.45 -12.10 -3.76
CA VAL A 24 -4.67 -12.94 -2.83
C VAL A 24 -3.92 -14.03 -3.59
N LYS A 25 -2.68 -14.29 -3.17
CA LYS A 25 -1.81 -15.29 -3.78
C LYS A 25 -2.17 -16.72 -3.35
N ASP A 26 -1.50 -17.70 -3.95
CA ASP A 26 -1.51 -19.12 -3.55
C ASP A 26 -2.90 -19.79 -3.56
N TYR A 27 -3.74 -19.44 -4.54
CA TYR A 27 -5.09 -19.99 -4.71
C TYR A 27 -6.02 -19.80 -3.49
N ARG A 28 -5.65 -18.91 -2.56
CA ARG A 28 -6.43 -18.63 -1.34
C ARG A 28 -7.79 -17.98 -1.64
N ARG A 29 -7.99 -17.45 -2.85
CA ARG A 29 -9.26 -16.86 -3.29
C ARG A 29 -10.43 -17.84 -3.13
N GLY A 30 -10.26 -19.10 -3.54
CA GLY A 30 -11.31 -20.13 -3.41
C GLY A 30 -11.52 -20.62 -1.96
N GLN A 31 -10.56 -20.37 -1.08
CA GLN A 31 -10.65 -20.68 0.35
C GLN A 31 -11.37 -19.57 1.12
N MET A 32 -11.33 -18.33 0.62
CA MET A 32 -12.03 -17.19 1.21
C MET A 32 -13.50 -17.10 0.80
N ARG A 33 -13.87 -17.65 -0.37
CA ARG A 33 -15.26 -17.68 -0.84
C ARG A 33 -15.49 -18.84 -1.82
N THR A 34 -16.67 -19.45 -1.73
CA THR A 34 -17.12 -20.46 -2.69
C THR A 34 -17.58 -19.80 -3.99
N TYR A 35 -17.09 -20.29 -5.11
CA TYR A 35 -17.45 -19.84 -6.45
C TYR A 35 -18.17 -20.95 -7.21
N THR A 36 -19.19 -20.56 -7.96
CA THR A 36 -19.94 -21.42 -8.90
C THR A 36 -19.91 -20.81 -10.30
N THR A 37 -20.34 -21.56 -11.31
CA THR A 37 -20.46 -21.07 -12.68
C THR A 37 -21.46 -19.90 -12.82
N SER A 38 -22.38 -19.75 -11.86
CA SER A 38 -23.37 -18.66 -11.81
C SER A 38 -22.91 -17.46 -10.98
N SER A 39 -21.69 -17.46 -10.44
CA SER A 39 -21.18 -16.35 -9.62
C SER A 39 -20.96 -15.09 -10.46
N ALA A 40 -21.51 -13.96 -10.02
CA ALA A 40 -21.33 -12.68 -10.68
C ALA A 40 -19.87 -12.19 -10.59
N LEU A 41 -19.34 -11.70 -11.71
CA LEU A 41 -17.99 -11.13 -11.83
C LEU A 41 -18.06 -9.60 -11.85
N ASP A 42 -18.43 -8.98 -10.75
CA ASP A 42 -18.57 -7.52 -10.65
C ASP A 42 -18.02 -6.92 -9.35
N ARG A 43 -17.13 -7.65 -8.68
CA ARG A 43 -16.52 -7.26 -7.39
C ARG A 43 -15.17 -6.58 -7.60
N LEU A 44 -14.63 -5.99 -6.52
CA LEU A 44 -13.32 -5.33 -6.53
C LEU A 44 -12.20 -6.28 -7.00
N VAL A 45 -12.24 -7.55 -6.55
CA VAL A 45 -11.27 -8.57 -6.98
C VAL A 45 -11.26 -8.81 -8.48
N ASP A 46 -12.39 -8.62 -9.17
CA ASP A 46 -12.51 -8.78 -10.63
C ASP A 46 -11.97 -7.55 -11.39
N THR A 47 -11.56 -6.50 -10.66
CA THR A 47 -10.86 -5.32 -11.19
C THR A 47 -9.38 -5.29 -10.87
N ALA A 48 -8.94 -6.11 -9.91
CA ALA A 48 -7.58 -6.15 -9.43
C ALA A 48 -6.61 -6.67 -10.51
N ARG A 49 -5.44 -6.04 -10.61
CA ARG A 49 -4.42 -6.39 -11.60
C ARG A 49 -3.15 -6.81 -10.90
N ALA A 50 -2.73 -8.06 -11.10
CA ALA A 50 -1.51 -8.60 -10.50
C ALA A 50 -0.24 -7.82 -10.89
N ASP A 51 -0.22 -7.17 -12.06
CA ASP A 51 0.92 -6.40 -12.56
C ASP A 51 0.54 -4.94 -12.89
N SER A 52 0.19 -4.17 -11.86
CA SER A 52 -0.14 -2.75 -12.03
C SER A 52 1.11 -1.88 -12.18
N THR A 53 1.10 -0.99 -13.18
CA THR A 53 2.12 0.05 -13.35
C THR A 53 2.21 0.95 -12.13
N ALA A 54 1.08 1.31 -11.49
CA ALA A 54 1.09 2.18 -10.31
C ALA A 54 1.88 1.55 -9.14
N ILE A 55 1.71 0.24 -8.92
CA ILE A 55 2.44 -0.52 -7.90
C ILE A 55 3.95 -0.51 -8.20
N ARG A 56 4.35 -0.85 -9.44
CA ARG A 56 5.76 -0.90 -9.84
C ARG A 56 6.43 0.48 -9.77
N THR A 57 5.74 1.51 -10.27
CA THR A 57 6.24 2.89 -10.25
C THR A 57 6.48 3.33 -8.82
N PHE A 58 5.49 3.20 -7.92
CA PHE A 58 5.66 3.63 -6.54
C PHE A 58 6.81 2.89 -5.83
N GLY A 59 6.89 1.56 -5.97
CA GLY A 59 7.99 0.78 -5.39
C GLY A 59 9.37 1.21 -5.90
N THR A 60 9.47 1.51 -7.21
CA THR A 60 10.70 1.99 -7.83
C THR A 60 11.08 3.39 -7.32
N GLU A 61 10.11 4.30 -7.20
CA GLU A 61 10.33 5.64 -6.67
C GLU A 61 10.80 5.60 -5.21
N VAL A 62 10.18 4.77 -4.36
CA VAL A 62 10.61 4.60 -2.95
C VAL A 62 12.04 4.07 -2.90
N HIS A 63 12.36 3.04 -3.69
CA HIS A 63 13.71 2.49 -3.74
C HIS A 63 14.73 3.55 -4.17
N ARG A 64 14.45 4.29 -5.24
CA ARG A 64 15.34 5.35 -5.75
C ARG A 64 15.52 6.49 -4.75
N TYR A 65 14.44 6.90 -4.08
CA TYR A 65 14.47 7.94 -3.07
C TYR A 65 15.41 7.58 -1.90
N LEU A 66 15.30 6.35 -1.39
CA LEU A 66 16.12 5.87 -0.28
C LEU A 66 17.58 5.55 -0.68
N ALA A 67 17.82 5.24 -1.94
CA ALA A 67 19.16 5.05 -2.52
C ALA A 67 19.94 6.36 -2.69
N ARG A 68 19.28 7.52 -2.66
CA ARG A 68 19.98 8.82 -2.80
C ARG A 68 20.57 9.30 -1.45
N PRO A 69 21.72 10.00 -1.48
CA PRO A 69 22.22 10.74 -0.33
C PRO A 69 21.23 11.82 0.09
N ALA A 70 21.20 12.16 1.39
CA ALA A 70 20.24 13.12 1.96
C ALA A 70 20.22 14.47 1.21
N ALA A 71 21.38 15.00 0.82
CA ALA A 71 21.51 16.28 0.12
C ALA A 71 20.87 16.31 -1.30
N GLY A 72 20.58 15.15 -1.90
CA GLY A 72 20.02 15.03 -3.25
C GLY A 72 18.67 14.34 -3.30
N ARG A 73 17.99 14.21 -2.15
CA ARG A 73 16.67 13.59 -2.05
C ARG A 73 15.59 14.59 -2.44
N ASP A 74 14.85 14.21 -3.47
CA ASP A 74 13.62 14.88 -3.89
C ASP A 74 12.46 13.89 -3.72
N ASP A 75 11.50 14.25 -2.86
CA ASP A 75 10.31 13.46 -2.58
C ASP A 75 9.06 13.96 -3.31
N ALA A 76 9.14 15.00 -4.18
CA ALA A 76 7.97 15.63 -4.78
C ALA A 76 7.05 14.64 -5.51
N ALA A 77 7.62 13.72 -6.29
CA ALA A 77 6.86 12.70 -7.01
C ALA A 77 6.18 11.70 -6.05
N LEU A 78 6.89 11.23 -5.02
CA LEU A 78 6.34 10.34 -3.99
C LEU A 78 5.23 11.02 -3.20
N ARG A 79 5.46 12.28 -2.80
CA ARG A 79 4.51 13.10 -2.07
C ARG A 79 3.22 13.30 -2.85
N ALA A 80 3.29 13.59 -4.15
CA ALA A 80 2.11 13.74 -5.00
C ALA A 80 1.26 12.45 -5.05
N ILE A 81 1.91 11.29 -5.17
CA ILE A 81 1.24 9.98 -5.14
C ILE A 81 0.56 9.75 -3.78
N LEU A 82 1.26 9.98 -2.68
CA LEU A 82 0.76 9.74 -1.33
C LEU A 82 -0.38 10.71 -0.94
N VAL A 83 -0.31 11.98 -1.38
CA VAL A 83 -1.41 12.94 -1.23
C VAL A 83 -2.65 12.44 -1.97
N THR A 84 -2.48 11.95 -3.21
CA THR A 84 -3.58 11.35 -3.96
C THR A 84 -4.23 10.22 -3.17
N TRP A 85 -3.45 9.33 -2.55
CA TRP A 85 -3.98 8.21 -1.77
C TRP A 85 -4.70 8.65 -0.50
N ARG A 86 -4.09 9.56 0.27
CA ARG A 86 -4.66 10.14 1.50
C ARG A 86 -6.05 10.74 1.23
N ASP A 87 -6.16 11.52 0.15
CA ASP A 87 -7.37 12.28 -0.15
C ASP A 87 -8.41 11.44 -0.91
N ASN A 88 -8.01 10.31 -1.52
CA ASN A 88 -8.89 9.47 -2.34
C ASN A 88 -10.10 8.94 -1.57
N HIS A 89 -9.94 8.60 -0.30
CA HIS A 89 -11.04 8.00 0.48
C HIS A 89 -12.24 8.94 0.61
N HIS A 90 -12.00 10.24 0.86
CA HIS A 90 -13.07 11.24 0.95
C HIS A 90 -13.88 11.33 -0.35
N LEU A 91 -13.22 11.20 -1.51
CA LEU A 91 -13.88 11.20 -2.82
C LEU A 91 -14.60 9.89 -3.12
N LEU A 92 -14.06 8.76 -2.65
CA LEU A 92 -14.55 7.43 -2.97
C LEU A 92 -15.67 6.95 -2.02
N GLU A 93 -15.66 7.37 -0.76
CA GLU A 93 -16.60 6.91 0.24
C GLU A 93 -18.09 7.14 -0.11
N PRO A 94 -18.51 8.32 -0.61
CA PRO A 94 -19.90 8.53 -1.03
C PRO A 94 -20.31 7.57 -2.16
N ILE A 95 -19.40 7.33 -3.11
CA ILE A 95 -19.62 6.43 -4.25
C ILE A 95 -19.78 4.98 -3.77
N LEU A 96 -18.91 4.54 -2.85
CA LEU A 96 -18.98 3.18 -2.28
C LEU A 96 -20.21 2.99 -1.38
N THR A 97 -20.67 4.04 -0.72
CA THR A 97 -21.86 4.00 0.15
C THR A 97 -23.15 3.89 -0.66
N ALA A 98 -23.20 4.51 -1.85
CA ALA A 98 -24.34 4.43 -2.75
C ALA A 98 -24.46 3.08 -3.49
N SER A 99 -23.49 2.17 -3.35
CA SER A 99 -23.42 0.90 -4.07
C SER A 99 -23.42 -0.31 -3.12
N PRO A 100 -24.34 -1.27 -3.25
CA PRO A 100 -24.32 -2.51 -2.46
C PRO A 100 -23.00 -3.29 -2.60
N LEU A 101 -22.34 -3.21 -3.76
CA LEU A 101 -21.05 -3.85 -4.01
C LEU A 101 -19.86 -3.06 -3.44
N GLY A 102 -20.08 -1.82 -3.02
CA GLY A 102 -19.03 -0.93 -2.51
C GLY A 102 -18.59 -1.23 -1.07
N ALA A 103 -19.43 -1.91 -0.28
CA ALA A 103 -19.17 -2.18 1.14
C ALA A 103 -17.85 -2.92 1.38
N GLU A 104 -17.54 -3.92 0.54
CA GLU A 104 -16.32 -4.71 0.63
C GLU A 104 -15.05 -3.91 0.31
N ALA A 105 -15.16 -2.85 -0.50
CA ALA A 105 -14.05 -1.97 -0.89
C ALA A 105 -13.78 -0.84 0.10
N ARG A 106 -14.75 -0.47 0.96
CA ARG A 106 -14.63 0.65 1.90
C ARG A 106 -13.45 0.51 2.86
N PRO A 107 -13.23 -0.65 3.53
CA PRO A 107 -12.09 -0.80 4.42
C PRO A 107 -10.75 -0.67 3.68
N LEU A 108 -10.64 -1.20 2.46
CA LEU A 108 -9.43 -1.07 1.64
C LEU A 108 -9.17 0.38 1.22
N SER A 109 -10.22 1.13 0.87
CA SER A 109 -10.10 2.56 0.57
C SER A 109 -9.60 3.37 1.77
N ARG A 110 -10.07 3.04 2.98
CA ARG A 110 -9.62 3.70 4.21
C ARG A 110 -8.18 3.33 4.54
N ASP A 111 -7.85 2.05 4.46
CA ASP A 111 -6.50 1.54 4.71
C ASP A 111 -5.49 2.19 3.72
N LEU A 112 -5.88 2.39 2.45
CA LEU A 112 -5.06 3.14 1.47
C LEU A 112 -4.85 4.60 1.88
N ALA A 113 -5.88 5.30 2.36
CA ALA A 113 -5.74 6.68 2.82
C ALA A 113 -4.82 6.80 4.04
N LEU A 114 -4.93 5.87 4.99
CA LEU A 114 -4.03 5.79 6.15
C LEU A 114 -2.58 5.53 5.73
N LEU A 115 -2.34 4.62 4.77
CA LEU A 115 -1.00 4.40 4.22
C LEU A 115 -0.46 5.63 3.49
N GLY A 116 -1.32 6.38 2.79
CA GLY A 116 -0.97 7.66 2.17
C GLY A 116 -0.50 8.68 3.20
N ALA A 117 -1.28 8.90 4.26
CA ALA A 117 -0.91 9.78 5.37
C ALA A 117 0.41 9.35 6.04
N LEU A 118 0.53 8.05 6.35
CA LEU A 118 1.71 7.51 7.00
C LEU A 118 2.98 7.65 6.15
N GLY A 119 2.87 7.46 4.84
CA GLY A 119 3.97 7.71 3.91
C GLY A 119 4.41 9.17 3.90
N LEU A 120 3.47 10.12 3.97
CA LEU A 120 3.77 11.56 4.03
C LEU A 120 4.52 11.92 5.31
N GLU A 121 4.06 11.42 6.46
CA GLU A 121 4.74 11.61 7.75
C GLU A 121 6.16 11.03 7.75
N ALA A 122 6.34 9.87 7.13
CA ALA A 122 7.66 9.27 6.95
C ALA A 122 8.58 10.13 6.07
N LEU A 123 8.06 10.68 4.97
CA LEU A 123 8.81 11.60 4.11
C LEU A 123 9.21 12.87 4.86
N ASP A 124 8.30 13.44 5.67
CA ASP A 124 8.58 14.63 6.48
C ASP A 124 9.71 14.39 7.49
N ALA A 125 9.69 13.24 8.19
CA ALA A 125 10.75 12.87 9.12
C ALA A 125 12.12 12.71 8.41
N ILE A 126 12.13 12.02 7.27
CA ILE A 126 13.35 11.79 6.47
C ILE A 126 13.92 13.11 5.94
N GLN A 127 13.07 13.99 5.39
CA GLN A 127 13.47 15.32 4.89
C GLN A 127 13.98 16.22 6.01
N ALA A 128 13.34 16.19 7.18
CA ALA A 128 13.79 16.95 8.35
C ALA A 128 15.12 16.42 8.95
N GLY A 129 15.62 15.27 8.51
CA GLY A 129 16.82 14.67 9.07
C GLY A 129 16.65 14.20 10.52
N ARG A 130 15.40 14.08 11.00
CA ARG A 130 15.06 13.69 12.37
C ARG A 130 14.42 12.31 12.41
N GLN A 131 15.00 11.40 13.18
CA GLN A 131 14.43 10.08 13.39
C GLN A 131 13.03 10.22 14.00
N ALA A 132 12.09 9.47 13.46
CA ALA A 132 10.72 9.48 13.98
C ALA A 132 10.68 8.88 15.40
N PRO A 133 9.82 9.39 16.31
CA PRO A 133 9.70 8.87 17.66
C PRO A 133 9.34 7.38 17.68
N ALA A 134 9.79 6.63 18.69
CA ALA A 134 9.49 5.21 18.84
C ALA A 134 7.98 4.93 18.93
N SER A 135 7.24 5.78 19.65
CA SER A 135 5.78 5.68 19.74
C SER A 135 5.08 5.82 18.39
N TRP A 136 5.54 6.75 17.54
CA TRP A 136 5.06 6.88 16.17
C TRP A 136 5.39 5.63 15.35
N ALA A 137 6.62 5.13 15.46
CA ALA A 137 7.05 3.94 14.71
C ALA A 137 6.22 2.70 15.07
N ASP A 138 5.80 2.55 16.32
CA ASP A 138 4.96 1.43 16.76
C ASP A 138 3.53 1.55 16.25
N GLN A 139 2.94 2.76 16.28
CA GLN A 139 1.62 3.04 15.68
C GLN A 139 1.63 2.84 14.16
N ALA A 140 2.70 3.28 13.50
CA ALA A 140 2.93 3.10 12.08
C ALA A 140 2.99 1.63 11.70
N ARG A 141 3.73 0.81 12.46
CA ARG A 141 3.81 -0.65 12.27
C ARG A 141 2.44 -1.31 12.43
N GLN A 142 1.66 -0.94 13.45
CA GLN A 142 0.32 -1.49 13.63
C GLN A 142 -0.60 -1.16 12.44
N THR A 143 -0.53 0.07 11.94
CA THR A 143 -1.29 0.51 10.76
C THR A 143 -0.91 -0.29 9.51
N VAL A 144 0.39 -0.48 9.28
CA VAL A 144 0.93 -1.30 8.19
C VAL A 144 0.44 -2.75 8.29
N GLU A 145 0.48 -3.35 9.48
CA GLU A 145 0.05 -4.74 9.68
C GLU A 145 -1.46 -4.93 9.55
N ILE A 146 -2.27 -3.93 9.93
CA ILE A 146 -3.71 -3.94 9.67
C ILE A 146 -3.98 -3.89 8.16
N ALA A 147 -3.31 -2.99 7.44
CA ALA A 147 -3.49 -2.82 6.00
C ALA A 147 -2.92 -3.99 5.17
N ARG A 148 -2.00 -4.78 5.72
CA ARG A 148 -1.47 -6.00 5.10
C ARG A 148 -2.52 -7.12 5.02
N LYS A 149 -3.52 -7.12 5.91
CA LYS A 149 -4.50 -8.19 5.97
C LYS A 149 -5.37 -8.20 4.70
N PRO A 150 -5.52 -9.35 4.02
CA PRO A 150 -6.40 -9.45 2.88
C PRO A 150 -7.85 -9.11 3.21
N ARG A 151 -8.55 -8.45 2.30
CA ARG A 151 -9.99 -8.17 2.39
C ARG A 151 -10.62 -8.35 1.03
N ALA A 152 -11.83 -8.89 0.97
CA ALA A 152 -12.54 -9.11 -0.30
C ALA A 152 -11.69 -9.83 -1.36
N GLU A 153 -10.92 -10.83 -0.90
CA GLU A 153 -9.99 -11.62 -1.73
C GLU A 153 -8.89 -10.83 -2.46
N VAL A 154 -8.62 -9.60 -2.02
CA VAL A 154 -7.51 -8.77 -2.49
C VAL A 154 -6.61 -8.29 -1.34
N GLU A 155 -5.43 -7.84 -1.72
CA GLU A 155 -4.41 -7.25 -0.85
C GLU A 155 -3.99 -5.89 -1.41
N LEU A 156 -3.65 -4.94 -0.53
CA LEU A 156 -3.02 -3.68 -0.92
C LEU A 156 -1.54 -3.93 -1.21
N ALA A 157 -1.18 -3.93 -2.49
CA ALA A 157 0.17 -4.28 -2.94
C ALA A 157 1.22 -3.18 -2.69
N ILE A 158 0.79 -2.02 -2.17
CA ILE A 158 1.66 -0.91 -1.79
C ILE A 158 2.05 -0.90 -0.30
N VAL A 159 1.59 -1.88 0.49
CA VAL A 159 1.91 -1.97 1.93
C VAL A 159 3.42 -2.09 2.15
N ALA A 160 4.11 -2.94 1.39
CA ALA A 160 5.55 -3.14 1.53
C ALA A 160 6.39 -1.87 1.24
N PRO A 161 6.21 -1.16 0.12
CA PRO A 161 6.96 0.08 -0.12
C PRO A 161 6.63 1.19 0.88
N VAL A 162 5.38 1.31 1.38
CA VAL A 162 5.08 2.25 2.49
C VAL A 162 5.76 1.84 3.79
N ALA A 163 5.73 0.55 4.14
CA ALA A 163 6.44 0.02 5.30
C ALA A 163 7.95 0.31 5.23
N LYS A 164 8.53 0.32 4.03
CA LYS A 164 9.92 0.69 3.81
C LYS A 164 10.22 2.14 4.15
N LEU A 165 9.35 3.08 3.76
CA LEU A 165 9.46 4.48 4.18
C LEU A 165 9.35 4.62 5.70
N VAL A 166 8.40 3.93 6.32
CA VAL A 166 8.22 3.92 7.79
C VAL A 166 9.47 3.43 8.51
N LEU A 167 10.05 2.30 8.07
CA LEU A 167 11.28 1.78 8.66
C LEU A 167 12.45 2.76 8.47
N ALA A 168 12.57 3.38 7.29
CA ALA A 168 13.61 4.36 7.02
C ALA A 168 13.49 5.59 7.94
N ALA A 169 12.28 6.10 8.16
CA ALA A 169 12.01 7.21 9.08
C ALA A 169 12.30 6.83 10.54
N ALA A 170 11.93 5.62 10.96
CA ALA A 170 12.14 5.11 12.31
C ALA A 170 13.60 4.79 12.65
N GLN A 171 14.45 4.60 11.64
CA GLN A 171 15.86 4.20 11.80
C GLN A 171 16.82 5.23 11.17
N LEU A 172 16.39 6.49 11.09
CA LEU A 172 17.11 7.54 10.35
C LEU A 172 18.51 7.82 10.91
N ASP A 173 18.74 7.65 12.21
CA ASP A 173 20.07 7.88 12.78
C ASP A 173 21.06 6.78 12.35
N GLN A 174 20.57 5.57 12.08
CA GLN A 174 21.35 4.49 11.49
C GLN A 174 21.58 4.71 9.99
N LEU A 175 20.64 5.36 9.28
CA LEU A 175 20.80 5.72 7.87
C LEU A 175 21.99 6.67 7.67
N LYS A 176 22.28 7.57 8.62
CA LYS A 176 23.36 8.56 8.51
C LYS A 176 24.76 7.93 8.54
N SER A 177 24.91 6.76 9.16
CA SER A 177 26.21 6.11 9.38
C SER A 177 26.54 5.03 8.34
N VAL A 178 25.65 4.79 7.37
CA VAL A 178 25.76 3.69 6.40
C VAL A 178 25.52 4.23 4.98
N PRO A 179 26.25 3.75 3.95
CA PRO A 179 25.98 4.13 2.58
C PRO A 179 24.52 3.86 2.17
N PRO A 180 23.85 4.75 1.41
CA PRO A 180 22.43 4.63 1.08
C PRO A 180 22.03 3.28 0.49
N GLU A 181 22.83 2.72 -0.43
CA GLU A 181 22.56 1.41 -1.04
C GLU A 181 22.63 0.24 -0.06
N GLN A 182 23.57 0.28 0.89
CA GLN A 182 23.67 -0.75 1.92
C GLN A 182 22.51 -0.64 2.90
N TRP A 183 22.09 0.58 3.24
CA TRP A 183 20.92 0.81 4.06
C TRP A 183 19.63 0.33 3.38
N ASN A 184 19.45 0.67 2.11
CA ASN A 184 18.28 0.29 1.32
C ASN A 184 18.09 -1.24 1.28
N ARG A 185 19.18 -1.99 1.12
CA ARG A 185 19.18 -3.45 1.19
C ARG A 185 18.80 -3.98 2.59
N ARG A 186 19.30 -3.37 3.67
CA ARG A 186 18.92 -3.77 5.04
C ARG A 186 17.43 -3.57 5.30
N LEU A 187 16.85 -2.49 4.78
CA LEU A 187 15.41 -2.28 4.86
C LEU A 187 14.62 -3.36 4.11
N ASP A 188 15.09 -3.72 2.91
CA ASP A 188 14.46 -4.80 2.13
C ASP A 188 14.56 -6.15 2.85
N GLU A 189 15.68 -6.44 3.51
CA GLU A 189 15.86 -7.65 4.31
C GLU A 189 14.93 -7.70 5.52
N GLN A 190 14.74 -6.59 6.23
CA GLN A 190 13.82 -6.50 7.37
C GLN A 190 12.34 -6.66 6.97
N LEU A 191 11.99 -6.31 5.73
CA LEU A 191 10.63 -6.43 5.20
C LEU A 191 10.32 -7.79 4.58
N LYS A 192 11.33 -8.63 4.36
CA LYS A 192 11.08 -10.00 3.91
C LYS A 192 10.28 -10.72 4.99
N PRO A 193 9.16 -11.37 4.64
CA PRO A 193 8.49 -12.25 5.58
C PRO A 193 9.50 -13.31 6.08
N PRO A 194 9.44 -13.72 7.35
CA PRO A 194 10.30 -14.78 7.86
C PRO A 194 10.15 -16.00 6.95
N ALA A 195 11.27 -16.67 6.63
CA ALA A 195 11.23 -17.89 5.85
C ALA A 195 10.23 -18.85 6.51
N GLY A 196 9.12 -19.13 5.82
CA GLY A 196 8.14 -20.10 6.31
C GLY A 196 8.82 -21.45 6.53
N PRO A 197 8.32 -22.30 7.43
CA PRO A 197 8.80 -23.67 7.53
C PRO A 197 8.76 -24.27 6.12
N ARG A 198 9.90 -24.81 5.65
CA ARG A 198 9.93 -25.57 4.40
C ARG A 198 8.90 -26.67 4.58
N GLY A 199 7.81 -26.62 3.81
CA GLY A 199 6.84 -27.71 3.79
C GLY A 199 7.58 -28.94 3.32
N GLU A 200 7.90 -29.83 4.25
CA GLU A 200 8.21 -31.21 3.92
C GLU A 200 6.89 -31.79 3.40
N HIS A 201 6.87 -32.10 2.10
CA HIS A 201 5.81 -32.83 1.43
C HIS A 201 5.88 -34.32 1.80
#